data_AF-A0A1F5H0X0-F1
#
_entry.id   AF-A0A1F5H0X0-F1
#
_cell.length_a   1.000
_cell.length_b   1.000
_cell.length_c   1.000
_cell.angle_alpha   90.00
_cell.angle_beta   90.00
_cell.angle_gamma   90.00
#
_symmetry.space_group_name_H-M   'P 1'
#
loop_
_entity.id
_entity.type
_entity.pdbx_description
1 polymer ?
#
loop_
_entity_poly.entity_id
_entity_poly.type
_entity_poly.pdbx_seq_one_letter_code
_entity_poly.pdbx_strand_id
1 'polypeptide(L)'
;MPRYVYTLHAQLKLKKESAAKLGINKIKIEKIIQYPEALDESEKPVIIAIGKLTETLSLNVPYRKVKDKVRIITFYPARRGRYESKILSGR
;
A
#
# COMPACT_ATOMS: atom_id res chain seq x y z
N MET A 1 -12.70 -14.27 2.37
CA MET A 1 -11.80 -13.19 1.89
C MET A 1 -12.34 -11.85 2.37
N PRO A 2 -11.51 -10.94 2.91
CA PRO A 2 -11.98 -9.64 3.37
C PRO A 2 -12.49 -8.79 2.21
N ARG A 3 -13.52 -7.98 2.45
CA ARG A 3 -14.04 -7.05 1.45
C ARG A 3 -13.19 -5.80 1.39
N TYR A 4 -12.57 -5.53 0.24
CA TYR A 4 -11.81 -4.30 0.01
C TYR A 4 -12.72 -3.12 -0.32
N VAL A 5 -12.54 -2.01 0.39
CA VAL A 5 -13.29 -0.77 0.20
C VAL A 5 -12.32 0.38 -0.02
N TYR A 6 -12.41 1.02 -1.18
CA TYR A 6 -11.56 2.15 -1.54
C TYR A 6 -12.27 3.45 -1.16
N THR A 7 -11.56 4.37 -0.51
CA THR A 7 -12.04 5.75 -0.34
C THR A 7 -12.16 6.45 -1.69
N LEU A 8 -12.92 7.55 -1.74
CA LEU A 8 -12.98 8.41 -2.91
C LEU A 8 -11.58 8.87 -3.34
N HIS A 9 -10.73 9.23 -2.38
CA HIS A 9 -9.35 9.64 -2.66
C HIS A 9 -8.54 8.53 -3.35
N ALA A 10 -8.61 7.29 -2.86
CA ALA A 10 -7.93 6.16 -3.50
C ALA A 10 -8.51 5.86 -4.90
N GLN A 11 -9.83 5.94 -5.06
CA GLN A 11 -10.49 5.77 -6.36
C GLN A 11 -10.03 6.83 -7.37
N LEU A 12 -9.95 8.09 -6.96
CA LEU A 12 -9.47 9.18 -7.82
C LEU A 12 -8.00 8.99 -8.20
N LYS A 13 -7.14 8.52 -7.29
CA LYS A 13 -5.75 8.19 -7.63
C LYS A 13 -5.65 7.04 -8.65
N LEU A 14 -6.51 6.02 -8.56
CA LEU A 14 -6.53 4.92 -9.54
C LEU A 14 -6.87 5.39 -10.95
N LYS A 15 -7.63 6.47 -11.08
CA LYS A 15 -8.00 7.06 -12.38
C LYS A 15 -6.89 7.93 -12.99
N LYS A 16 -5.82 8.25 -12.24
CA LYS A 16 -4.73 9.07 -12.76
C LYS A 16 -3.88 8.28 -13.73
N GLU A 17 -3.50 8.91 -14.85
CA GLU A 17 -2.61 8.34 -15.85
C GLU A 17 -1.28 7.85 -15.23
N SER A 18 -0.77 8.56 -14.22
CA SER A 18 0.45 8.15 -13.50
C SER A 18 0.32 6.80 -12.79
N ALA A 19 -0.87 6.45 -12.28
CA ALA A 19 -1.12 5.15 -11.70
C ALA A 19 -1.09 4.06 -12.79
N ALA A 20 -1.71 4.32 -13.94
CA ALA A 20 -1.69 3.41 -15.09
C ALA A 20 -0.28 3.20 -15.64
N LYS A 21 0.51 4.27 -15.83
CA LYS A 21 1.91 4.22 -16.28
C LYS A 21 2.82 3.39 -15.37
N LEU A 22 2.51 3.36 -14.06
CA LEU A 22 3.24 2.56 -13.06
C LEU A 22 2.64 1.16 -12.84
N GLY A 23 1.62 0.76 -13.61
CA GLY A 23 0.95 -0.53 -13.47
C GLY A 23 0.21 -0.70 -12.14
N ILE A 24 -0.22 0.41 -11.50
CA ILE A 24 -0.97 0.38 -10.25
C ILE A 24 -2.45 0.18 -10.55
N ASN A 25 -3.00 -0.94 -10.09
CA ASN A 25 -4.41 -1.27 -10.18
C ASN A 25 -4.91 -1.92 -8.88
N LYS A 26 -6.23 -2.15 -8.76
CA LYS A 26 -6.84 -2.75 -7.57
C LYS A 26 -6.23 -4.11 -7.22
N ILE A 27 -6.00 -4.96 -8.22
CA ILE A 27 -5.43 -6.30 -8.01
C ILE A 27 -4.05 -6.19 -7.38
N LYS A 28 -3.19 -5.29 -7.86
CA LYS A 28 -1.85 -5.08 -7.31
C LYS A 28 -1.90 -4.54 -5.88
N ILE A 29 -2.80 -3.58 -5.59
CA ILE A 29 -3.01 -3.04 -4.25
C ILE A 29 -3.46 -4.13 -3.28
N GLU A 30 -4.45 -4.94 -3.67
CA GLU A 30 -5.02 -6.00 -2.83
C GLU A 30 -4.00 -7.12 -2.59
N LYS A 31 -3.21 -7.48 -3.60
CA LYS A 31 -2.09 -8.42 -3.44
C LYS A 31 -1.06 -7.92 -2.43
N ILE A 32 -0.70 -6.63 -2.47
CA ILE A 32 0.24 -6.04 -1.52
C ILE A 32 -0.32 -6.04 -0.09
N ILE A 33 -1.63 -5.85 0.08
CA ILE A 33 -2.25 -5.96 1.41
C ILE A 33 -2.25 -7.42 1.91
N GLN A 34 -2.48 -8.40 1.02
CA GLN A 34 -2.50 -9.83 1.38
C GLN A 34 -1.11 -10.39 1.67
N TYR A 35 -0.13 -10.00 0.86
CA TYR A 35 1.24 -10.49 0.87
C TYR A 35 2.20 -9.31 0.86
N PRO A 36 2.26 -8.51 1.93
CA PRO A 36 3.18 -7.38 2.03
C PRO A 36 4.62 -7.87 2.13
N GLU A 37 5.56 -7.14 1.52
CA GLU A 37 7.00 -7.30 1.81
C GLU A 37 7.33 -6.74 3.20
N ALA A 38 6.63 -5.68 3.61
CA ALA A 38 6.76 -5.08 4.93
C ALA A 38 5.45 -4.44 5.39
N LEU A 39 5.28 -4.33 6.71
CA LEU A 39 4.18 -3.62 7.36
C LEU A 39 4.75 -2.50 8.24
N ASP A 40 4.17 -1.30 8.15
CA ASP A 40 4.37 -0.24 9.13
C ASP A 40 3.10 -0.09 9.98
N GLU A 41 3.21 -0.40 11.27
CA GLU A 41 2.12 -0.30 12.26
C GLU A 41 2.38 0.79 13.32
N SER A 42 3.32 1.70 13.07
CA SER A 42 3.70 2.76 14.03
C SER A 42 2.53 3.70 14.37
N GLU A 43 1.63 3.96 13.42
CA GLU A 43 0.53 4.93 13.53
C GLU A 43 -0.84 4.23 13.59
N LYS A 44 -1.11 3.47 14.66
CA LYS A 44 -2.42 2.84 14.86
C LYS A 44 -3.54 3.89 14.90
N PRO A 45 -4.71 3.61 14.29
CA PRO A 45 -5.16 2.32 13.75
C PRO A 45 -4.83 2.11 12.26
N VAL A 46 -3.94 2.93 11.66
CA VAL A 46 -3.54 2.81 10.26
C VAL A 46 -2.37 1.82 10.15
N ILE A 47 -2.49 0.91 9.19
CA ILE A 47 -1.42 -0.01 8.80
C ILE A 47 -0.98 0.36 7.40
N ILE A 48 0.31 0.43 7.14
CA ILE A 48 0.84 0.65 5.79
C ILE A 48 1.41 -0.68 5.28
N ALA A 49 0.74 -1.28 4.30
CA ALA A 49 1.31 -2.39 3.56
C ALA A 49 2.25 -1.87 2.48
N ILE A 50 3.44 -2.46 2.43
CA ILE A 50 4.50 -2.06 1.50
C ILE A 50 4.83 -3.28 0.65
N GLY A 51 4.89 -3.10 -0.67
CA GLY A 51 5.32 -4.16 -1.58
C GLY A 51 5.98 -3.62 -2.84
N LYS A 52 6.61 -4.50 -3.63
CA LYS A 52 7.30 -4.11 -4.86
C LYS A 52 6.35 -3.48 -5.88
N LEU A 53 6.73 -2.29 -6.34
CA LEU A 53 6.10 -1.65 -7.49
C LEU A 53 6.92 -1.91 -8.76
N THR A 54 8.18 -1.50 -8.73
CA THR A 54 9.21 -1.69 -9.77
C THR A 54 10.52 -2.14 -9.11
N GLU A 55 11.61 -2.22 -9.86
CA GLU A 55 12.94 -2.48 -9.30
C GLU A 55 13.41 -1.43 -8.31
N THR A 56 13.05 -0.15 -8.55
CA THR A 56 13.51 0.98 -7.73
C THR A 56 12.43 1.54 -6.81
N LEU A 57 11.17 1.18 -7.04
CA LEU A 57 10.01 1.69 -6.29
C LEU A 57 9.28 0.57 -5.54
N SER A 58 8.85 0.92 -4.33
CA SER A 58 7.83 0.25 -3.54
C SER A 58 6.49 0.98 -3.70
N LEU A 59 5.38 0.28 -3.50
CA LEU A 59 4.06 0.86 -3.37
C LEU A 59 3.64 0.76 -1.90
N ASN A 60 3.28 1.91 -1.34
CA ASN A 60 2.79 2.04 0.01
C ASN A 60 1.27 2.13 -0.03
N VAL A 61 0.61 1.35 0.81
CA VAL A 61 -0.85 1.24 0.86
C VAL A 61 -1.31 1.40 2.30
N PRO A 62 -1.59 2.63 2.76
CA PRO A 62 -2.23 2.85 4.05
C PRO A 62 -3.68 2.34 4.04
N TYR A 63 -4.02 1.50 5.01
CA TYR A 63 -5.35 0.94 5.17
C TYR A 63 -5.74 0.80 6.65
N ARG A 64 -7.03 0.56 6.90
CA ARG A 64 -7.56 0.18 8.21
C ARG A 64 -8.36 -1.11 8.10
N LYS A 65 -8.25 -1.98 9.10
CA LYS A 65 -9.15 -3.13 9.26
C LYS A 65 -10.36 -2.67 10.07
N VAL A 66 -11.56 -2.83 9.52
CA VAL A 66 -12.83 -2.46 10.18
C VAL A 66 -13.82 -3.60 10.02
N LYS A 67 -14.03 -4.38 11.09
CA LYS A 67 -14.79 -5.64 11.04
C LYS A 67 -14.25 -6.53 9.89
N ASP A 68 -15.10 -6.97 8.97
CA ASP A 68 -14.73 -7.84 7.84
C ASP A 68 -14.26 -7.06 6.59
N LYS A 69 -13.97 -5.76 6.75
CA LYS A 69 -13.59 -4.87 5.65
C LYS A 69 -12.16 -4.37 5.81
N VAL A 70 -11.47 -4.29 4.68
CA VAL A 70 -10.20 -3.58 4.56
C VAL A 70 -10.48 -2.27 3.84
N ARG A 71 -10.37 -1.15 4.57
CA ARG A 71 -10.59 0.19 4.02
C ARG A 71 -9.26 0.77 3.54
N ILE A 72 -9.05 0.81 2.23
CA ILE A 72 -7.88 1.41 1.60
C ILE A 72 -8.03 2.92 1.62
N ILE A 73 -7.16 3.61 2.34
CA ILE A 73 -7.20 5.07 2.50
C ILE A 73 -6.63 5.75 1.27
N THR A 74 -5.44 5.34 0.83
CA THR A 74 -4.72 5.88 -0.32
C THR A 74 -3.64 4.89 -0.75
N PHE A 75 -2.83 5.28 -1.73
CA PHE A 75 -1.57 4.61 -2.06
C PHE A 75 -0.59 5.60 -2.67
N TYR A 76 0.70 5.30 -2.60
CA TYR A 76 1.73 6.12 -3.24
C TYR A 76 3.03 5.33 -3.47
N PRO A 77 3.75 5.58 -4.58
CA PRO A 77 5.08 5.02 -4.79
C PRO A 77 6.10 5.68 -3.85
N ALA A 78 7.11 4.92 -3.43
CA ALA A 78 8.27 5.41 -2.69
C ALA A 78 9.54 4.64 -3.13
N ARG A 79 10.72 5.27 -3.07
CA ARG A 79 11.99 4.60 -3.37
C ARG A 79 12.26 3.47 -2.38
N ARG A 80 12.65 2.28 -2.86
CA ARG A 80 12.86 1.08 -2.02
C ARG A 80 13.87 1.30 -0.89
N GLY A 81 14.95 2.03 -1.15
CA GLY A 81 16.01 2.27 -0.17
C GLY A 81 15.58 3.01 1.11
N ARG A 82 14.40 3.65 1.16
CA ARG A 82 13.89 4.28 2.39
C ARG A 82 13.37 3.28 3.44
N TYR A 83 12.94 2.10 3.03
CA TYR A 83 12.38 1.09 3.94
C TYR A 83 13.41 0.05 4.37
N GLU A 84 14.36 -0.31 3.51
CA GLU A 84 15.47 -1.19 3.86
C GLU A 84 16.25 -0.64 5.07
N SER A 85 16.46 0.68 5.15
CA SER A 85 17.10 1.31 6.31
C SER A 85 16.29 1.18 7.61
N LYS A 86 14.95 1.23 7.54
CA LYS A 86 14.07 1.08 8.73
C LYS A 86 13.96 -0.38 9.18
N ILE A 87 14.00 -1.33 8.26
CA ILE A 87 13.99 -2.77 8.57
C ILE A 87 15.32 -3.19 9.20
N LEU A 88 16.44 -2.56 8.81
CA LEU A 88 17.77 -2.84 9.36
C LEU A 88 18.08 -2.12 10.68
N SER A 89 17.40 -1.02 10.99
CA SER A 89 17.60 -0.27 12.25
C SER A 89 16.82 -0.83 13.44
N GLY A 90 16.06 -1.91 13.25
CA GLY A 90 15.32 -2.62 14.30
C GLY A 90 16.04 -3.85 14.85
N ARG A 91 17.38 -3.88 14.78
CA ARG A 91 18.22 -4.88 15.47
C ARG A 91 18.83 -4.28 16.73
#